data_AF-A0A7X7KS48-F1
#
_entry.id   AF-A0A7X7KS48-F1
#
_cell.length_a   1.000
_cell.length_b   1.000
_cell.length_c   1.000
_cell.angle_alpha   90.00
_cell.angle_beta   90.00
_cell.angle_gamma   90.00
#
_symmetry.space_group_name_H-M   'P 1'
#
loop_
_entity.id
_entity.type
_entity.pdbx_description
1 polymer ?
#
loop_
_entity_poly.entity_id
_entity_poly.type
_entity_poly.pdbx_seq_one_letter_code
_entity_poly.pdbx_strand_id
1 'polypeptide(L)'
;NTDNKDAAWKVISYFQSEEFLKGYLEKGYSLPITNYMDGKIDKSKTGRLADFSLQDYESVYPTPPAVNLQGDDYRTVLWNVVMGYVEIEDAINDLNTRYNAALDADVASGTTKRLIIADYDPLNPSSGTATYSTN
;
A
#
# COMPACT_ATOMS: atom_id res chain seq x y z
N ASN A 1 -7.33 20.26 14.26
CA ASN A 1 -7.24 21.73 14.14
C ASN A 1 -6.25 22.25 15.17
N THR A 2 -5.12 22.79 14.73
CA THR A 2 -4.12 23.45 15.58
C THR A 2 -3.99 24.91 15.15
N ASP A 3 -3.62 25.80 16.06
CA ASP A 3 -3.36 27.22 15.77
C ASP A 3 -2.00 27.44 15.08
N ASN A 4 -1.13 26.42 15.07
CA ASN A 4 0.23 26.48 14.55
C ASN A 4 0.37 25.90 13.13
N LYS A 5 -0.66 26.00 12.29
CA LYS A 5 -0.68 25.36 10.95
C LYS A 5 0.50 25.79 10.08
N ASP A 6 0.83 27.08 10.06
CA ASP A 6 1.93 27.61 9.25
C ASP A 6 3.31 27.14 9.74
N ALA A 7 3.49 27.09 11.06
CA ALA A 7 4.71 26.57 11.66
C ALA A 7 4.86 25.07 11.38
N ALA A 8 3.78 24.30 11.51
CA ALA A 8 3.77 22.88 11.16
C ALA A 8 4.08 22.66 9.67
N TRP A 9 3.51 23.48 8.78
CA TRP A 9 3.79 23.40 7.35
C TRP A 9 5.25 23.69 7.01
N LYS A 10 5.87 24.67 7.67
CA LYS A 10 7.30 24.97 7.49
C LYS A 10 8.19 23.79 7.90
N VAL A 11 7.88 23.13 9.01
CA VAL A 11 8.63 21.95 9.47
C VAL A 11 8.48 20.80 8.47
N ILE A 12 7.25 20.53 8.00
CA ILE A 12 6.99 19.51 6.97
C ILE A 12 7.76 19.82 5.70
N SER A 13 7.73 21.07 5.23
CA SER A 13 8.42 21.52 4.03
C SER A 13 9.94 21.34 4.16
N TYR A 14 10.51 21.62 5.34
CA TYR A 14 11.92 21.40 5.60
C TYR A 14 12.29 19.91 5.53
N PHE A 15 11.50 19.02 6.16
CA PHE A 15 11.74 17.57 6.08
C PHE A 15 11.53 16.99 4.68
N GLN A 16 10.77 17.68 3.82
CA GLN A 16 10.59 17.32 2.41
C GLN A 16 11.60 18.01 1.48
N SER A 17 12.48 18.87 2.00
CA SER A 17 13.50 19.52 1.19
C SER A 17 14.52 18.51 0.66
N GLU A 18 15.03 18.76 -0.55
CA GLU A 18 16.04 17.89 -1.18
C GLU A 18 17.29 17.74 -0.31
N GLU A 19 17.74 18.81 0.35
CA GLU A 19 18.91 18.77 1.23
C GLU A 19 18.71 17.81 2.41
N PHE A 20 17.58 17.94 3.12
CA PHE A 20 17.26 17.08 4.24
C PHE A 20 17.11 15.63 3.78
N LEU A 21 16.32 15.40 2.72
CA LEU A 21 16.05 14.06 2.19
C LEU A 21 17.34 13.40 1.68
N LYS A 22 18.21 14.12 0.96
CA LYS A 22 19.49 13.56 0.48
C LYS A 22 20.34 13.07 1.65
N GLY A 23 20.49 13.89 2.69
CA GLY A 23 21.23 13.50 3.89
C GLY A 23 20.60 12.34 4.65
N TYR A 24 19.27 12.26 4.69
CA TYR A 24 18.51 11.18 5.33
C TYR A 24 18.66 9.84 4.59
N LEU A 25 18.52 9.89 3.26
CA LEU A 25 18.61 8.74 2.36
C LEU A 25 20.04 8.20 2.26
N GLU A 26 21.04 9.08 2.10
CA GLU A 26 22.45 8.67 2.03
C GLU A 26 22.98 8.09 3.35
N LYS A 27 22.31 8.33 4.48
CA LYS A 27 22.61 7.68 5.76
C LYS A 27 21.96 6.30 5.90
N GLY A 28 21.20 5.86 4.90
CA GLY A 28 20.53 4.56 4.91
C GLY A 28 19.35 4.49 5.89
N TYR A 29 18.66 5.60 6.16
CA TYR A 29 17.48 5.59 7.03
C TYR A 29 16.18 5.22 6.30
N SER A 30 16.11 5.40 4.98
CA SER A 30 15.01 4.92 4.15
C SER A 30 15.43 4.81 2.68
N LEU A 31 14.66 4.05 1.89
CA LEU A 31 14.80 4.03 0.44
C LEU A 31 14.17 5.28 -0.17
N PRO A 32 14.68 5.76 -1.32
CA PRO A 32 14.03 6.83 -2.06
C PRO A 32 12.69 6.34 -2.60
N ILE A 33 11.62 7.12 -2.37
CA ILE A 33 10.27 6.81 -2.84
C ILE A 33 10.07 7.28 -4.30
N THR A 34 10.86 8.26 -4.76
CA THR A 34 10.73 8.86 -6.08
C THR A 34 12.00 8.69 -6.90
N ASN A 35 11.84 8.52 -8.22
CA ASN A 35 12.95 8.51 -9.18
C ASN A 35 13.79 9.81 -9.12
N TYR A 36 13.17 10.93 -8.71
CA TYR A 36 13.86 12.19 -8.52
C TYR A 36 14.94 12.10 -7.44
N MET A 37 14.58 11.69 -6.22
CA MET A 37 15.55 11.58 -5.13
C MET A 37 16.51 10.41 -5.35
N ASP A 38 16.04 9.31 -5.95
CA ASP A 38 16.88 8.17 -6.30
C ASP A 38 18.05 8.57 -7.23
N GLY A 39 17.80 9.46 -8.19
CA GLY A 39 18.83 10.02 -9.08
C GLY A 39 19.74 11.08 -8.45
N LYS A 40 19.45 11.53 -7.23
CA LYS A 40 20.18 12.62 -6.54
C LYS A 40 21.10 12.12 -5.42
N ILE A 41 20.85 10.91 -4.91
CA ILE A 41 21.61 10.34 -3.80
C ILE A 41 22.81 9.54 -4.29
N ASP A 42 23.87 9.54 -3.49
CA ASP A 42 24.98 8.61 -3.66
C ASP A 42 24.60 7.25 -3.03
N LYS A 43 24.18 6.30 -3.87
CA LYS A 43 23.78 4.96 -3.46
C LYS A 43 24.90 4.16 -2.81
N SER A 44 26.18 4.51 -3.01
CA SER A 44 27.28 3.83 -2.32
C SER A 44 27.27 4.08 -0.81
N LYS A 45 26.57 5.12 -0.34
CA LYS A 45 26.48 5.49 1.07
C LYS A 45 25.29 4.85 1.81
N THR A 46 24.31 4.30 1.09
CA THR A 46 23.07 3.77 1.68
C THR A 46 23.28 2.44 2.42
N GLY A 47 24.48 1.86 2.35
CA GLY A 47 24.82 0.60 3.01
C GLY A 47 23.95 -0.56 2.53
N ARG A 48 23.58 -1.45 3.47
CA ARG A 48 22.75 -2.63 3.17
C ARG A 48 21.31 -2.29 2.80
N LEU A 49 20.89 -1.03 2.94
CA LEU A 49 19.55 -0.65 2.52
C LEU A 49 19.38 -0.79 1.00
N ALA A 50 20.48 -0.67 0.24
CA ALA A 50 20.49 -0.96 -1.18
C ALA A 50 19.99 -2.38 -1.52
N ASP A 51 20.21 -3.36 -0.62
CA ASP A 51 19.76 -4.76 -0.81
C ASP A 51 18.22 -4.88 -0.84
N PHE A 52 17.50 -3.87 -0.33
CA PHE A 52 16.04 -3.81 -0.31
C PHE A 52 15.46 -2.90 -1.39
N SER A 53 16.28 -2.46 -2.36
CA SER A 53 15.80 -1.66 -3.48
C SER A 53 14.69 -2.41 -4.23
N LEU A 54 13.69 -1.67 -4.69
CA LEU A 54 12.56 -2.20 -5.45
C LEU A 54 13.06 -3.01 -6.64
N GLN A 55 12.61 -4.26 -6.77
CA GLN A 55 12.86 -5.08 -7.95
C GLN A 55 11.90 -4.71 -9.08
N ASP A 56 12.17 -5.18 -10.30
CA ASP A 56 11.34 -4.93 -11.47
C ASP A 56 9.93 -5.53 -11.37
N TYR A 57 9.78 -6.64 -10.65
CA TYR A 57 8.50 -7.30 -10.37
C TYR A 57 7.81 -6.76 -9.09
N GLU A 58 8.36 -5.75 -8.44
CA GLU A 58 7.78 -5.17 -7.23
C GLU A 58 7.11 -3.84 -7.55
N SER A 59 5.93 -3.61 -6.97
CA SER A 59 5.25 -2.33 -7.10
C SER A 59 4.33 -2.09 -5.91
N VAL A 60 3.99 -0.82 -5.71
CA VAL A 60 2.96 -0.43 -4.74
C VAL A 60 1.61 -0.96 -5.22
N TYR A 61 0.94 -1.72 -4.35
CA TYR A 61 -0.40 -2.21 -4.61
C TYR A 61 -1.43 -1.08 -4.47
N PRO A 62 -2.51 -1.12 -5.26
CA PRO A 62 -3.63 -0.20 -5.09
C PRO A 62 -4.21 -0.32 -3.67
N THR A 63 -4.64 0.80 -3.10
CA THR A 63 -5.37 0.78 -1.83
C THR A 63 -6.71 0.06 -2.05
N PRO A 64 -6.97 -1.06 -1.35
CA PRO A 64 -8.24 -1.76 -1.47
C PRO A 64 -9.38 -0.89 -0.93
N PRO A 65 -10.60 -0.99 -1.50
CA PRO A 65 -11.76 -0.30 -0.97
C PRO A 65 -12.03 -0.76 0.47
N ALA A 66 -12.35 0.20 1.35
CA ALA A 66 -12.82 -0.13 2.69
C ALA A 66 -14.19 -0.81 2.58
N VAL A 67 -14.34 -1.96 3.25
CA VAL A 67 -15.59 -2.73 3.30
C VAL A 67 -15.97 -3.07 4.74
N ASN A 68 -17.27 -3.11 5.02
CA ASN A 68 -17.84 -3.50 6.30
C ASN A 68 -17.93 -5.03 6.41
N LEU A 69 -16.77 -5.65 6.61
CA LEU A 69 -16.64 -7.10 6.71
C LEU A 69 -17.31 -7.65 7.97
N GLN A 70 -18.03 -8.76 7.83
CA GLN A 70 -18.53 -9.55 8.96
C GLN A 70 -17.54 -10.65 9.33
N GLY A 71 -17.25 -10.80 10.62
CA GLY A 71 -16.33 -11.80 11.16
C GLY A 71 -14.85 -11.40 11.05
N ASP A 72 -13.97 -12.39 11.16
CA ASP A 72 -12.52 -12.18 11.14
C ASP A 72 -12.04 -11.72 9.76
N ASP A 73 -11.08 -10.79 9.79
CA ASP A 73 -10.41 -10.27 8.59
C ASP A 73 -9.35 -11.23 8.06
N TYR A 74 -8.83 -10.93 6.86
CA TYR A 74 -7.83 -11.79 6.23
C TYR A 74 -6.55 -11.97 7.08
N ARG A 75 -6.19 -11.00 7.93
CA ARG A 75 -4.97 -11.09 8.75
C ARG A 75 -5.17 -12.08 9.88
N THR A 76 -6.31 -12.02 10.56
CA THR A 76 -6.65 -12.97 11.62
C THR A 76 -6.79 -14.38 11.05
N VAL A 77 -7.48 -14.53 9.92
CA VAL A 77 -7.64 -15.83 9.25
C VAL A 77 -6.30 -16.39 8.76
N LEU A 78 -5.41 -15.56 8.20
CA LEU A 78 -4.06 -15.97 7.81
C LEU A 78 -3.29 -16.59 8.99
N TRP A 79 -3.36 -15.97 10.17
CA TRP A 79 -2.73 -16.53 11.36
C TRP A 79 -3.35 -17.87 11.79
N ASN A 80 -4.68 -17.99 11.69
CA ASN A 80 -5.34 -19.26 11.98
C ASN A 80 -4.90 -20.38 11.02
N VAL A 81 -4.67 -20.07 9.73
CA VAL A 81 -4.11 -21.02 8.77
C VAL A 81 -2.67 -21.40 9.11
N VAL A 82 -1.81 -20.42 9.40
CA VAL A 82 -0.40 -20.65 9.78
C VAL A 82 -0.29 -21.53 11.03
N MET A 83 -1.22 -21.37 11.98
CA MET A 83 -1.27 -22.15 13.21
C MET A 83 -1.95 -23.52 13.03
N GLY A 84 -2.46 -23.83 11.83
CA GLY A 84 -3.13 -25.09 11.52
C GLY A 84 -4.54 -25.23 12.11
N TYR A 85 -5.18 -24.12 12.46
CA TYR A 85 -6.56 -24.11 12.97
C TYR A 85 -7.61 -24.15 11.85
N VAL A 86 -7.22 -23.74 10.64
CA VAL A 86 -8.08 -23.72 9.45
C VAL A 86 -7.25 -24.17 8.25
N GLU A 87 -7.87 -24.94 7.36
CA GLU A 87 -7.25 -25.35 6.10
C GLU A 87 -7.16 -24.16 5.12
N ILE A 88 -6.08 -24.09 4.35
CA ILE A 88 -5.80 -22.94 3.48
C ILE A 88 -6.87 -22.73 2.42
N GLU A 89 -7.36 -23.80 1.79
CA GLU A 89 -8.37 -23.72 0.74
C GLU A 89 -9.72 -23.24 1.29
N ASP A 90 -10.09 -23.73 2.48
CA ASP A 90 -11.33 -23.33 3.14
C ASP A 90 -11.27 -21.85 3.56
N ALA A 91 -10.14 -21.42 4.11
CA ALA A 91 -9.90 -20.02 4.46
C ALA A 91 -10.00 -19.08 3.24
N ILE A 92 -9.39 -19.46 2.11
CA ILE A 92 -9.44 -18.67 0.87
C ILE A 92 -10.88 -18.58 0.35
N ASN A 93 -11.61 -19.69 0.31
CA ASN A 93 -12.99 -19.72 -0.18
C ASN A 93 -13.93 -18.88 0.69
N ASP A 94 -13.81 -18.98 2.01
CA ASP A 94 -14.59 -18.20 2.97
C ASP A 94 -14.30 -16.69 2.85
N LEU A 95 -13.03 -16.31 2.86
CA LEU A 95 -12.61 -14.91 2.71
C LEU A 95 -13.11 -14.31 1.40
N ASN A 96 -12.92 -15.00 0.27
CA ASN A 96 -13.42 -14.55 -1.02
C ASN A 96 -14.93 -14.32 -1.00
N THR A 97 -15.68 -15.24 -0.39
CA THR A 97 -17.14 -15.14 -0.30
C THR A 97 -17.55 -13.91 0.52
N ARG A 98 -17.01 -13.76 1.74
CA ARG A 98 -17.42 -12.67 2.66
C ARG A 98 -16.94 -11.30 2.20
N TYR A 99 -15.73 -11.17 1.68
CA TYR A 99 -15.22 -9.90 1.17
C TYR A 99 -15.99 -9.42 -0.07
N ASN A 100 -16.31 -10.33 -1.00
CA ASN A 100 -17.11 -9.96 -2.17
C ASN A 100 -18.52 -9.53 -1.77
N ALA A 101 -19.18 -10.27 -0.87
CA ALA A 101 -20.49 -9.90 -0.35
C ALA A 101 -20.48 -8.53 0.37
N ALA A 102 -19.46 -8.26 1.19
CA ALA A 102 -19.30 -6.98 1.86
C ALA A 102 -19.07 -5.83 0.87
N LEU A 103 -18.21 -6.05 -0.14
CA LEU A 103 -17.97 -5.07 -1.20
C LEU A 103 -19.25 -4.76 -1.98
N ASP A 104 -20.03 -5.77 -2.36
CA ASP A 104 -21.29 -5.59 -3.08
C ASP A 104 -22.31 -4.79 -2.26
N ALA A 105 -22.45 -5.11 -0.97
CA ALA A 105 -23.34 -4.38 -0.06
C ALA A 105 -22.92 -2.89 0.10
N ASP A 106 -21.62 -2.63 0.23
CA ASP A 106 -21.12 -1.27 0.44
C ASP A 106 -21.15 -0.43 -0.85
N VAL A 107 -20.98 -1.05 -2.01
CA VAL A 107 -21.21 -0.40 -3.30
C VAL A 107 -22.69 -0.07 -3.47
N ALA A 108 -23.59 -1.02 -3.17
CA ALA A 108 -25.04 -0.80 -3.27
C ALA A 108 -25.55 0.29 -2.31
N SER A 109 -24.94 0.43 -1.13
CA SER A 109 -25.26 1.51 -0.19
C SER A 109 -24.62 2.86 -0.54
N GLY A 110 -23.71 2.89 -1.51
CA GLY A 110 -22.94 4.08 -1.87
C GLY A 110 -21.84 4.47 -0.87
N THR A 111 -21.53 3.59 0.09
CA THR A 111 -20.48 3.80 1.10
C THR A 111 -19.08 3.66 0.50
N THR A 112 -18.93 2.86 -0.56
CA THR A 112 -17.67 2.68 -1.27
C THR A 112 -17.89 2.61 -2.79
N LYS A 113 -16.80 2.69 -3.56
CA LYS A 113 -16.81 2.48 -5.01
C LYS A 113 -15.98 1.27 -5.36
N ARG A 114 -16.45 0.46 -6.30
CA ARG A 114 -15.68 -0.69 -6.78
C ARG A 114 -14.50 -0.19 -7.60
N LEU A 115 -13.30 -0.57 -7.20
CA LEU A 115 -12.10 -0.41 -8.00
C LEU A 115 -11.97 -1.63 -8.93
N ILE A 116 -11.88 -1.38 -10.23
CA ILE A 116 -11.68 -2.39 -11.27
C ILE A 116 -10.32 -2.10 -11.89
N ILE A 117 -9.44 -3.10 -11.89
CA ILE A 117 -8.12 -3.00 -12.51
C ILE A 117 -8.11 -3.99 -13.67
N ALA A 118 -8.32 -3.47 -14.88
CA ALA A 118 -8.22 -4.28 -16.09
C ALA A 118 -6.77 -4.75 -16.28
N ASP A 119 -6.61 -5.98 -16.75
CA ASP A 119 -5.30 -6.61 -16.99
C ASP A 119 -4.40 -6.66 -15.75
N TYR A 120 -5.02 -6.87 -14.57
CA TYR A 120 -4.29 -6.97 -13.31
C TYR A 120 -3.34 -8.17 -13.32
N ASP A 121 -2.06 -7.87 -13.14
CA ASP A 121 -0.99 -8.85 -12.94
C ASP A 121 -0.46 -8.71 -11.51
N PRO A 122 -0.55 -9.75 -10.66
CA PRO A 122 -0.02 -9.69 -9.29
C PRO A 122 1.51 -9.48 -9.24
N LEU A 123 2.25 -9.83 -10.29
CA LEU A 123 3.69 -9.52 -10.39
C LEU A 123 3.96 -8.11 -10.93
N ASN A 124 2.96 -7.45 -11.51
CA ASN A 124 3.07 -6.09 -12.04
C ASN A 124 1.81 -5.26 -11.68
N PRO A 125 1.49 -5.07 -10.40
CA PRO A 125 0.17 -4.60 -9.95
C PRO A 125 -0.15 -3.15 -10.36
N SER A 126 0.84 -2.37 -10.77
CA SER A 126 0.69 -1.01 -11.29
C SER A 126 0.56 -0.91 -12.80
N SER A 127 0.73 -2.02 -13.54
CA SER A 127 0.63 -2.02 -15.00
C SER A 127 -0.81 -2.09 -15.51
N GLY A 128 -1.75 -2.52 -14.67
CA GLY A 128 -3.17 -2.59 -15.00
C GLY A 128 -3.84 -1.22 -15.05
N THR A 129 -4.99 -1.15 -15.73
CA THR A 129 -5.76 0.11 -15.85
C THR A 129 -6.82 0.19 -14.76
N ALA A 130 -6.59 1.06 -13.77
CA ALA A 130 -7.51 1.31 -12.67
C ALA A 130 -8.69 2.21 -13.08
N THR A 131 -9.91 1.74 -12.85
CA THR A 131 -11.16 2.48 -13.03
C THR A 131 -12.06 2.28 -11.83
N TYR A 132 -12.86 3.30 -11.48
CA TYR A 132 -13.88 3.16 -10.43
C TYR A 132 -15.24 2.98 -11.09
N SER A 133 -16.08 2.10 -10.52
CA SER A 133 -17.48 1.98 -10.94
C SER A 133 -18.18 3.34 -10.85
N THR A 134 -18.93 3.70 -11.89
CA THR A 134 -19.88 4.81 -11.83
C THR A 134 -21.08 4.35 -11.00
N ASN A 135 -21.48 5.18 -10.02
CA ASN A 135 -22.71 4.96 -9.26
C ASN A 135 -23.95 5.15 -10.14
#